data_AF-A0A413TA55-F1
#
_entry.id   AF-A0A413TA55-F1
#
_cell.length_a   1.000
_cell.length_b   1.000
_cell.length_c   1.000
_cell.angle_alpha   90.00
_cell.angle_beta   90.00
_cell.angle_gamma   90.00
#
_symmetry.space_group_name_H-M   'P 1'
#
loop_
_entity.id
_entity.type
_entity.pdbx_description
1 polymer ?
#
loop_
_entity_poly.entity_id
_entity_poly.type
_entity_poly.pdbx_seq_one_letter_code
_entity_poly.pdbx_strand_id
1 'polypeptide(L)' 'MEGEIIEDYPDDFPHPSCLIFGYTINDKIIHVVAGSDGKYIYIITAYFPNTIKFENDMKTRRK' A
#
# COMPACT_ATOMS: atom_id res chain seq x y z
N MET A 1 9.71 6.79 -11.17
CA MET A 1 9.22 5.83 -10.17
C MET A 1 7.85 6.31 -9.75
N GLU A 2 6.81 5.53 -10.03
CA GLU A 2 5.43 5.88 -9.71
C GLU A 2 4.87 4.85 -8.73
N GLY A 3 3.99 5.30 -7.85
CA GLY A 3 3.23 4.43 -6.95
C GLY A 3 1.85 4.16 -7.55
N GLU A 4 1.26 3.02 -7.18
CA GLU A 4 -0.05 2.58 -7.62
C GLU A 4 -0.89 2.18 -6.42
N ILE A 5 -2.12 2.68 -6.32
CA ILE A 5 -3.08 2.19 -5.34
C ILE A 5 -3.59 0.83 -5.83
N ILE A 6 -3.41 -0.22 -5.03
CA ILE A 6 -3.78 -1.59 -5.38
C ILE A 6 -4.96 -2.13 -4.56
N GLU A 7 -5.27 -1.52 -3.42
CA GLU A 7 -6.47 -1.80 -2.63
C GLU A 7 -6.97 -0.51 -1.96
N ASP A 8 -8.28 -0.29 -2.00
CA ASP A 8 -8.95 0.80 -1.28
C ASP A 8 -9.64 0.27 -0.01
N TYR A 9 -9.51 1.01 1.08
CA TYR A 9 -10.14 0.74 2.37
C TYR A 9 -10.98 1.97 2.79
N PRO A 10 -12.13 2.21 2.12
CA PRO A 10 -12.94 3.41 2.37
C PRO A 10 -13.56 3.44 3.77
N ASP A 11 -13.72 2.28 4.39
CA ASP A 11 -14.38 2.10 5.68
C ASP A 11 -13.39 2.04 6.86
N ASP A 12 -12.08 2.24 6.61
CA ASP A 12 -11.08 2.29 7.68
C ASP A 12 -11.32 3.45 8.66
N PHE A 13 -10.98 3.21 9.93
CA PHE A 13 -11.08 4.19 11.00
C PHE A 13 -9.67 4.60 11.48
N PRO A 14 -9.39 5.90 11.72
CA PRO A 14 -10.32 7.05 11.75
C PRO A 14 -10.64 7.70 10.40
N HIS A 15 -9.89 7.37 9.35
CA HIS A 15 -10.04 7.95 8.01
C HIS A 15 -9.87 6.87 6.94
N PRO A 16 -10.51 7.04 5.77
CA PRO A 16 -10.29 6.17 4.61
C PRO A 16 -8.81 6.00 4.32
N SER A 17 -8.43 4.77 3.99
CA SER A 17 -7.05 4.42 3.70
C SER A 17 -6.94 3.60 2.42
N CYS A 18 -5.71 3.42 1.92
CA CYS A 18 -5.44 2.58 0.78
C CYS A 18 -4.07 1.89 0.91
N LEU A 19 -3.93 0.74 0.26
CA LEU A 19 -2.66 0.06 0.06
C LEU A 19 -2.03 0.52 -1.24
N ILE A 20 -0.81 1.04 -1.14
CA ILE A 20 -0.02 1.56 -2.25
C ILE A 20 1.14 0.60 -2.51
N PHE A 21 1.26 0.13 -3.76
CA PHE A 21 2.43 -0.52 -4.31
C PHE A 21 3.39 0.53 -4.86
N GLY A 22 4.69 0.41 -4.57
CA GLY A 22 5.71 1.28 -5.14
C GLY A 22 7.10 0.70 -5.06
N TYR A 23 8.10 1.55 -5.30
CA TYR A 23 9.52 1.17 -5.27
C TYR A 23 10.29 2.10 -4.34
N THR A 24 11.22 1.52 -3.57
CA THR A 24 12.24 2.26 -2.83
C THR A 24 13.30 2.83 -3.77
N ILE A 25 14.12 3.78 -3.30
CA ILE A 25 15.24 4.36 -4.07
C ILE A 25 16.26 3.32 -4.60
N ASN A 26 16.24 2.09 -4.07
CA ASN A 26 17.10 0.98 -4.47
C ASN A 26 16.31 -0.09 -5.27
N ASP A 27 15.23 0.31 -5.95
CA ASP A 27 14.37 -0.54 -6.81
C ASP A 27 13.73 -1.76 -6.14
N LYS A 28 13.68 -1.80 -4.80
CA LYS A 28 12.92 -2.82 -4.07
C LYS A 28 11.46 -2.43 -3.99
N ILE A 29 10.56 -3.39 -4.21
CA ILE A 29 9.11 -3.20 -4.06
C ILE A 29 8.79 -2.89 -2.60
N ILE A 30 7.93 -1.91 -2.34
CA ILE A 30 7.43 -1.58 -1.00
C ILE A 30 5.92 -1.41 -1.04
N HIS A 31 5.26 -1.91 0.00
CA HIS A 31 3.85 -1.71 0.28
C HIS A 31 3.71 -0.69 1.39
N VAL A 32 2.87 0.31 1.18
CA VAL A 32 2.57 1.35 2.16
C VAL A 32 1.07 1.44 2.33
N VAL A 33 0.58 1.34 3.56
CA VAL A 33 -0.80 1.69 3.87
C VAL A 33 -0.82 3.16 4.30
N ALA A 34 -1.60 3.96 3.60
CA ALA A 34 -1.73 5.39 3.87
C ALA A 34 -3.20 5.79 4.00
N GLY A 35 -3.51 6.56 5.05
CA GLY A 35 -4.80 7.20 5.26
C GLY A 35 -4.77 8.68 4.90
N SER A 36 -5.92 9.28 4.64
CA SER A 36 -6.04 10.72 4.40
C SER A 36 -7.33 11.28 4.98
N ASP A 37 -7.23 12.43 5.66
CA ASP A 37 -8.39 13.24 6.06
C ASP A 37 -8.68 14.39 5.07
N GLY A 38 -8.01 14.38 3.91
CA GLY A 38 -8.07 15.45 2.90
C GLY A 38 -7.16 16.65 3.18
N LYS A 39 -6.56 16.74 4.38
CA LYS A 39 -5.60 17.77 4.78
C LYS A 39 -4.20 17.20 5.01
N TYR A 40 -4.13 16.01 5.60
CA TYR A 40 -2.89 15.30 5.91
C TYR A 40 -2.94 13.88 5.35
N ILE A 41 -1.75 13.38 5.01
CA ILE A 41 -1.53 11.96 4.70
C ILE A 41 -0.88 11.31 5.92
N TYR A 42 -1.44 10.18 6.33
CA TYR A 42 -0.98 9.41 7.47
C TYR A 42 -0.38 8.09 6.96
N ILE A 43 0.93 7.91 7.13
CA ILE A 43 1.56 6.61 6.86
C ILE A 43 1.29 5.70 8.05
N ILE A 44 0.47 4.67 7.83
CA ILE A 44 0.07 3.72 8.88
C ILE A 44 1.12 2.63 9.02
N THR A 45 1.53 2.03 7.90
CA THR A 45 2.61 1.04 7.88
C THR A 45 3.31 1.01 6.54
N ALA A 46 4.59 0.63 6.54
CA ALA A 46 5.38 0.38 5.35
C ALA A 46 6.13 -0.95 5.51
N TYR A 47 6.02 -1.84 4.53
CA TYR A 47 6.61 -3.18 4.59
C TYR A 47 6.98 -3.71 3.20
N PHE A 48 7.91 -4.66 3.16
CA PHE A 48 8.21 -5.41 1.94
C PHE A 48 7.17 -6.51 1.75
N PRO A 49 6.44 -6.55 0.62
CA PRO A 49 5.48 -7.63 0.36
C PRO A 49 6.21 -8.96 0.14
N ASN A 50 5.43 -10.04 0.15
CA ASN A 50 5.94 -11.38 -0.11
C ASN A 50 4.90 -12.23 -0.84
N THR A 51 5.38 -13.30 -1.48
CA THR A 51 4.56 -14.25 -2.24
C THR A 51 3.64 -15.11 -1.37
N ILE A 52 3.75 -15.06 -0.03
CA ILE A 52 2.82 -15.76 0.87
C ILE A 52 1.47 -15.03 0.87
N LYS A 53 1.48 -13.69 0.84
CA LYS A 53 0.27 -12.85 0.86
C LYS A 53 -0.17 -12.34 -0.51
N PHE A 54 0.77 -12.20 -1.45
CA PHE A 54 0.52 -11.65 -2.79
C PHE A 54 0.94 -12.63 -3.89
N GLU A 55 0.37 -12.47 -5.08
CA GLU A 55 0.80 -13.16 -6.28
C GLU A 55 2.21 -12.72 -6.71
N ASN A 56 2.76 -13.34 -7.76
CA ASN A 56 4.12 -13.06 -8.22
C ASN A 56 4.31 -11.62 -8.74
N ASP A 57 3.22 -10.91 -9.06
CA ASP A 57 3.23 -9.48 -9.40
C ASP A 57 3.46 -8.58 -8.19
N MET A 58 3.41 -9.14 -6.97
CA MET A 58 3.44 -8.45 -5.68
C MET A 58 2.30 -7.45 -5.47
N LYS A 59 1.29 -7.40 -6.34
CA LYS A 59 0.15 -6.47 -6.26
C LYS A 59 -1.15 -7.18 -5.91
N THR A 60 -1.39 -8.34 -6.53
CA THR A 60 -2.66 -9.06 -6.38
C THR A 60 -2.64 -9.89 -5.09
N ARG A 61 -3.53 -9.61 -4.14
CA ARG A 61 -3.61 -10.37 -2.88
C ARG A 61 -4.12 -11.80 -3.12
N ARG A 62 -3.47 -12.78 -2.50
CA ARG A 62 -3.93 -14.17 -2.48
C ARG A 62 -5.16 -14.29 -1.56
N LYS A 63 -6.16 -15.08 -1.99
CA LYS A 63 -7.35 -15.42 -1.18
C LYS A 63 -7.10 -16.62 -0.28
#